data_AF-V9GEK4-F1
#
_entry.id   AF-V9GEK4-F1
#
_cell.length_a   1.000
_cell.length_b   1.000
_cell.length_c   1.000
_cell.angle_alpha   90.00
_cell.angle_beta   90.00
_cell.angle_gamma   90.00
#
_symmetry.space_group_name_H-M   'P 1'
#
loop_
_entity.id
_entity.type
_entity.pdbx_description
1 polymer ?
#
loop_
_entity_poly.entity_id
_entity_poly.type
_entity_poly.pdbx_seq_one_letter_code
_entity_poly.pdbx_strand_id
1 'polypeptide(L)'
;MKDTSYINGVSTINFEEVAKQQIFRSISNSNLTALRILREEYVQLKHRLNRIPTLMDFLEHGSIDPLIFSVEHGSYYHFLQKIKESVPFLSEQEKKYLFMLSAEVLNGKRRHEIILLSMLLTETSVSFEEFLHVVMEERCSTDSETLESVKRVLDLSFFTEPTRKKYGDTPIVVFTDEQQFLFHSAMSHSIQSNVYFREILTDIVQAAFYINEQYDCNEQLTLYKKYSRKDSCKLLNWFSDESSTMYGYKTKYKTCPIFVTYHKHEGVEASTNYQEEFISPDVLKWSTRSRRTLESDEVRTIIQADELDINLHVFIKKDDAEGSEFYYIGKAHPDPQSAIQGTMLDKNGQSISVVHMNLILEHLVEGKLYKYLT
;
A
#
# COMPACT_ATOMS: atom_id res chain seq x y z
N MET A 1 -27.29 -7.84 -10.79
CA MET A 1 -27.22 -6.39 -11.10
C MET A 1 -25.84 -5.89 -10.72
N LYS A 2 -25.01 -5.50 -11.69
CA LYS A 2 -23.62 -5.05 -11.49
C LYS A 2 -23.48 -3.57 -11.89
N ASP A 3 -22.47 -2.96 -11.29
CA ASP A 3 -22.28 -1.55 -11.01
C ASP A 3 -22.36 -0.59 -12.21
N THR A 4 -23.31 0.35 -12.15
CA THR A 4 -23.41 1.58 -12.94
C THR A 4 -23.62 2.80 -12.04
N SER A 5 -23.31 2.68 -10.73
CA SER A 5 -23.66 3.70 -9.73
C SER A 5 -22.82 4.98 -9.83
N TYR A 6 -21.73 4.97 -10.61
CA TYR A 6 -20.95 6.15 -11.00
C TYR A 6 -21.52 6.85 -12.24
N ILE A 7 -22.45 6.21 -12.95
CA ILE A 7 -23.18 6.81 -14.06
C ILE A 7 -24.35 7.58 -13.47
N ASN A 8 -24.15 8.87 -13.22
CA ASN A 8 -25.23 9.75 -12.79
C ASN A 8 -26.25 9.92 -13.93
N GLY A 9 -27.53 9.75 -13.63
CA GLY A 9 -28.64 9.91 -14.57
C GLY A 9 -29.42 8.63 -14.84
N VAL A 10 -30.19 8.61 -15.94
CA VAL A 10 -31.08 7.48 -16.32
C VAL A 10 -30.40 6.42 -17.19
N SER A 11 -29.10 6.58 -17.46
CA SER A 11 -28.34 5.67 -18.31
C SER A 11 -27.98 4.38 -17.57
N THR A 12 -28.28 3.24 -18.16
CA THR A 12 -27.93 1.91 -17.61
C THR A 12 -27.02 1.15 -18.55
N ILE A 13 -25.94 0.57 -18.02
CA ILE A 13 -25.07 -0.38 -18.73
C ILE A 13 -25.37 -1.78 -18.19
N ASN A 14 -25.75 -2.69 -19.08
CA ASN A 14 -25.95 -4.09 -18.75
C ASN A 14 -25.12 -4.95 -19.71
N PHE A 15 -24.50 -5.99 -19.17
CA PHE A 15 -23.79 -7.01 -19.93
C PHE A 15 -24.46 -8.35 -19.68
N GLU A 16 -24.72 -9.11 -20.74
CA GLU A 16 -25.08 -10.52 -20.63
C GLU A 16 -23.97 -11.30 -19.95
N GLU A 17 -24.33 -12.38 -19.26
CA GLU A 17 -23.36 -13.17 -18.49
C GLU A 17 -22.24 -13.73 -19.36
N VAL A 18 -22.56 -14.23 -20.56
CA VAL A 18 -21.58 -14.75 -21.51
C VAL A 18 -20.66 -13.64 -22.02
N ALA A 19 -21.21 -12.50 -22.42
CA ALA A 19 -20.43 -11.33 -22.85
C ALA A 19 -19.50 -10.85 -21.74
N LYS A 20 -19.98 -10.84 -20.49
CA LYS A 20 -19.18 -10.48 -19.33
C LYS A 20 -18.00 -11.44 -19.10
N GLN A 21 -18.25 -12.74 -19.18
CA GLN A 21 -17.19 -13.75 -19.07
C GLN A 21 -16.15 -13.59 -20.19
N GLN A 22 -16.59 -13.28 -21.41
CA GLN A 22 -15.68 -12.99 -22.52
C GLN A 22 -14.84 -11.73 -22.27
N ILE A 23 -15.45 -10.63 -21.81
CA ILE A 23 -14.74 -9.40 -21.44
C ILE A 23 -13.69 -9.69 -20.36
N PHE A 24 -14.06 -10.39 -19.28
CA PHE A 24 -13.11 -10.75 -18.24
C PHE A 24 -11.98 -11.63 -18.77
N ARG A 25 -12.26 -12.65 -19.60
CA ARG A 25 -11.22 -13.46 -20.23
C ARG A 25 -10.27 -12.62 -21.09
N SER A 26 -10.80 -11.68 -21.87
CA SER A 26 -9.98 -10.76 -22.67
C SER A 26 -9.08 -9.89 -21.81
N ILE A 27 -9.60 -9.35 -20.70
CA ILE A 27 -8.82 -8.55 -19.74
C ILE A 27 -7.74 -9.42 -19.09
N SER A 28 -8.10 -10.58 -18.55
CA SER A 28 -7.16 -11.50 -17.90
C SER A 28 -6.04 -12.00 -18.83
N ASN A 29 -6.32 -12.11 -20.14
CA ASN A 29 -5.33 -12.53 -21.13
C ASN A 29 -4.49 -11.37 -21.68
N SER A 30 -4.77 -10.12 -21.30
CA SER A 30 -4.07 -8.93 -21.78
C SER A 30 -3.16 -8.33 -20.70
N ASN A 31 -1.90 -8.08 -21.04
CA ASN A 31 -1.01 -7.32 -20.16
C ASN A 31 -1.20 -5.82 -20.43
N LEU A 32 -2.04 -5.17 -19.64
CA LEU A 32 -2.34 -3.73 -19.75
C LEU A 32 -1.20 -2.82 -19.25
N THR A 33 -0.24 -3.38 -18.50
CA THR A 33 0.98 -2.67 -18.05
C THR A 33 2.16 -2.89 -18.99
N ALA A 34 1.92 -3.57 -20.12
CA ALA A 34 2.94 -3.77 -21.14
C ALA A 34 3.53 -2.42 -21.57
N LEU A 35 4.87 -2.37 -21.67
CA LEU A 35 5.63 -1.18 -22.05
C LEU A 35 5.09 -0.47 -23.31
N ARG A 36 4.50 -1.23 -24.24
CA ARG A 36 3.86 -0.69 -25.44
C ARG A 36 2.70 0.25 -25.09
N ILE A 37 1.79 -0.17 -24.21
CA ILE A 37 0.61 0.60 -23.80
C ILE A 37 1.06 1.84 -23.02
N LEU A 38 1.95 1.68 -22.04
CA LEU A 38 2.48 2.81 -21.27
C LEU A 38 3.16 3.85 -22.17
N ARG A 39 3.90 3.39 -23.19
CA ARG A 39 4.52 4.29 -24.18
C ARG A 39 3.48 5.00 -25.05
N GLU A 40 2.45 4.30 -25.50
CA GLU A 40 1.37 4.90 -26.32
C GLU A 40 0.65 6.01 -25.53
N GLU A 41 0.27 5.75 -24.28
CA GLU A 41 -0.39 6.72 -23.41
C GLU A 41 0.51 7.93 -23.08
N TYR A 42 1.80 7.67 -22.81
CA TYR A 42 2.80 8.72 -22.65
C TYR A 42 2.90 9.61 -23.89
N VAL A 43 3.02 9.02 -25.09
CA VAL A 43 3.16 9.77 -26.36
C VAL A 43 1.91 10.58 -26.64
N GLN A 44 0.72 10.03 -26.39
CA GLN A 44 -0.54 10.76 -26.55
C GLN A 44 -0.61 11.99 -25.64
N LEU A 45 -0.26 11.86 -24.35
CA LEU A 45 -0.25 13.00 -23.43
C LEU A 45 0.83 14.03 -23.82
N LYS A 46 2.04 13.56 -24.17
CA LYS A 46 3.12 14.42 -24.66
C LYS A 46 2.71 15.24 -25.89
N HIS A 47 2.03 14.63 -26.87
CA HIS A 47 1.55 15.33 -28.05
C HIS A 47 0.50 16.39 -27.72
N ARG A 48 -0.39 16.11 -26.76
CA ARG A 48 -1.39 17.09 -26.29
C ARG A 48 -0.74 18.29 -25.59
N LEU A 49 0.29 18.05 -24.78
CA LEU A 49 0.98 19.08 -24.00
C LEU A 49 2.09 19.79 -24.75
N ASN A 50 2.58 19.19 -25.84
CA ASN A 50 3.77 19.63 -26.58
C ASN A 50 5.04 19.77 -25.71
N ARG A 51 5.14 18.97 -24.65
CA ARG A 51 6.30 18.83 -23.76
C ARG A 51 6.28 17.47 -23.08
N ILE A 52 7.39 17.08 -22.44
CA ILE A 52 7.40 15.88 -21.59
C ILE A 52 6.38 16.09 -20.45
N PRO A 53 5.39 15.19 -20.28
CA PRO A 53 4.46 15.25 -19.17
C PRO A 53 5.17 15.03 -17.83
N THR A 54 4.68 15.68 -16.80
CA THR A 54 4.98 15.46 -15.39
C THR A 54 4.02 14.42 -14.81
N LEU A 55 4.26 13.92 -13.60
CA LEU A 55 3.34 13.04 -12.89
C LEU A 55 2.01 13.74 -12.63
N MET A 56 2.05 15.02 -12.25
CA MET A 56 0.84 15.84 -12.11
C MET A 56 0.03 15.93 -13.39
N ASP A 57 0.67 16.03 -14.56
CA ASP A 57 -0.08 16.07 -15.83
C ASP A 57 -0.87 14.78 -16.09
N PHE A 58 -0.36 13.60 -15.68
CA PHE A 58 -1.12 12.36 -15.82
C PHE A 58 -2.39 12.37 -14.97
N LEU A 59 -2.29 12.93 -13.75
CA LEU A 59 -3.40 13.04 -12.81
C LEU A 59 -4.45 14.06 -13.29
N GLU A 60 -4.03 15.27 -13.64
CA GLU A 60 -4.91 16.36 -14.08
C GLU A 60 -5.67 16.01 -15.37
N HIS A 61 -5.04 15.28 -16.29
CA HIS A 61 -5.66 14.89 -17.55
C HIS A 61 -6.41 13.57 -17.50
N GLY A 62 -6.53 12.93 -16.33
CA GLY A 62 -7.21 11.63 -16.18
C GLY A 62 -6.65 10.57 -17.12
N SER A 63 -5.32 10.58 -17.29
CA SER A 63 -4.59 9.65 -18.14
C SER A 63 -4.33 8.33 -17.39
N ILE A 64 -3.26 7.62 -17.72
CA ILE A 64 -2.79 6.48 -16.92
C ILE A 64 -2.38 6.91 -15.51
N ASP A 65 -2.65 6.04 -14.53
CA ASP A 65 -2.19 6.24 -13.15
C ASP A 65 -0.65 6.33 -13.10
N PRO A 66 -0.06 7.45 -12.67
CA PRO A 66 1.39 7.64 -12.65
C PRO A 66 2.13 6.65 -11.73
N LEU A 67 1.45 6.03 -10.76
CA LEU A 67 2.06 5.02 -9.89
C LEU A 67 2.55 3.80 -10.67
N ILE A 68 1.96 3.53 -11.83
CA ILE A 68 2.36 2.38 -12.65
C ILE A 68 3.81 2.47 -13.11
N PHE A 69 4.34 3.68 -13.34
CA PHE A 69 5.73 3.87 -13.72
C PHE A 69 6.68 3.42 -12.60
N SER A 70 6.33 3.71 -11.35
CA SER A 70 7.10 3.29 -10.17
C SER A 70 7.04 1.77 -9.98
N VAL A 71 5.85 1.17 -10.15
CA VAL A 71 5.64 -0.27 -9.97
C VAL A 71 6.39 -1.07 -11.04
N GLU A 72 6.30 -0.69 -12.30
CA GLU A 72 6.86 -1.45 -13.43
C GLU A 72 8.34 -1.12 -13.72
N HIS A 73 8.78 0.11 -13.42
CA HIS A 73 10.09 0.61 -13.83
C HIS A 73 10.91 1.23 -12.69
N GLY A 74 10.38 1.31 -11.48
CA GLY A 74 11.06 1.85 -10.30
C GLY A 74 10.87 3.34 -10.09
N SER A 75 10.87 4.13 -11.16
CA SER A 75 10.41 5.52 -11.14
C SER A 75 10.06 6.01 -12.55
N TYR A 76 9.42 7.16 -12.63
CA TYR A 76 9.11 7.81 -13.91
C TYR A 76 10.35 8.09 -14.75
N TYR A 77 11.44 8.55 -14.12
CA TYR A 77 12.71 8.76 -14.82
C TYR A 77 13.25 7.47 -15.46
N HIS A 78 13.18 6.33 -14.76
CA HIS A 78 13.60 5.03 -15.31
C HIS A 78 12.74 4.60 -16.50
N PHE A 79 11.43 4.88 -16.46
CA PHE A 79 10.55 4.68 -17.61
C PHE A 79 10.97 5.54 -18.81
N LEU A 80 11.23 6.83 -18.61
CA LEU A 80 11.70 7.74 -19.68
C LEU A 80 13.00 7.24 -20.32
N GLN A 81 13.96 6.78 -19.51
CA GLN A 81 15.18 6.15 -20.01
C GLN A 81 14.88 4.88 -20.82
N LYS A 82 13.96 4.03 -20.34
CA LYS A 82 13.58 2.77 -21.00
C LYS A 82 12.97 2.98 -22.38
N ILE A 83 12.20 4.05 -22.56
CA ILE A 83 11.62 4.42 -23.87
C ILE A 83 12.57 5.28 -24.72
N LYS A 84 13.78 5.57 -24.23
CA LYS A 84 14.79 6.42 -24.89
C LYS A 84 14.31 7.86 -25.11
N GLU A 85 13.51 8.38 -24.19
CA GLU A 85 13.13 9.78 -24.18
C GLU A 85 14.36 10.65 -23.87
N SER A 86 14.45 11.82 -24.51
CA SER A 86 15.57 12.73 -24.30
C SER A 86 15.33 13.54 -23.01
N VAL A 87 15.99 13.12 -21.93
CA VAL A 87 15.91 13.76 -20.62
C VAL A 87 17.30 14.15 -20.11
N PRO A 88 17.43 15.19 -19.29
CA PRO A 88 18.68 15.52 -18.62
C PRO A 88 19.22 14.35 -17.78
N PHE A 89 20.54 14.29 -17.65
CA PHE A 89 21.22 13.23 -16.93
C PHE A 89 20.99 13.33 -15.42
N LEU A 90 20.71 12.19 -14.79
CA LEU A 90 20.77 12.00 -13.34
C LEU A 90 21.88 11.01 -12.99
N SER A 91 22.61 11.31 -11.91
CA SER A 91 23.57 10.42 -11.27
C SER A 91 22.89 9.18 -10.69
N GLU A 92 23.67 8.12 -10.41
CA GLU A 92 23.14 6.91 -9.79
C GLU A 92 22.54 7.18 -8.40
N GLN A 93 23.07 8.16 -7.66
CA GLN A 93 22.54 8.54 -6.36
C GLN A 93 21.17 9.22 -6.48
N GLU A 94 21.01 10.14 -7.43
CA GLU A 94 19.73 10.80 -7.71
C GLU A 94 18.66 9.79 -8.16
N LYS A 95 19.04 8.83 -9.02
CA LYS A 95 18.13 7.76 -9.45
C LYS A 95 17.63 6.91 -8.28
N LYS A 96 18.50 6.62 -7.31
CA LYS A 96 18.16 5.89 -6.08
C LYS A 96 17.19 6.67 -5.19
N TYR A 97 17.40 7.98 -5.02
CA TYR A 97 16.45 8.85 -4.33
C TYR A 97 15.08 8.86 -5.02
N LEU A 98 15.06 9.03 -6.35
CA LEU A 98 13.81 8.99 -7.11
C LEU A 98 13.12 7.63 -6.99
N PHE A 99 13.85 6.52 -7.02
CA PHE A 99 13.29 5.19 -6.83
C PHE A 99 12.60 5.06 -5.47
N MET A 100 13.28 5.46 -4.40
CA MET A 100 12.75 5.41 -3.04
C MET A 100 11.48 6.27 -2.90
N LEU A 101 11.53 7.53 -3.31
CA LEU A 101 10.41 8.46 -3.17
C LEU A 101 9.22 8.08 -4.08
N SER A 102 9.50 7.53 -5.26
CA SER A 102 8.48 7.00 -6.18
C SER A 102 7.78 5.77 -5.61
N ALA A 103 8.48 4.94 -4.85
CA ALA A 103 7.92 3.73 -4.24
C ALA A 103 7.21 4.03 -2.90
N GLU A 104 7.71 4.97 -2.11
CA GLU A 104 7.30 5.16 -0.72
C GLU A 104 6.44 6.39 -0.45
N VAL A 105 6.57 7.44 -1.26
CA VAL A 105 5.93 8.75 -1.05
C VAL A 105 4.89 9.03 -2.13
N LEU A 106 5.19 8.77 -3.41
CA LEU A 106 4.28 9.05 -4.54
C LEU A 106 2.90 8.40 -4.37
N ASN A 107 2.84 7.22 -3.73
CA ASN A 107 1.58 6.51 -3.48
C ASN A 107 0.61 7.24 -2.53
N GLY A 108 1.03 8.33 -1.89
CA GLY A 108 0.17 9.17 -1.06
C GLY A 108 -0.37 8.49 0.20
N LYS A 109 0.14 7.32 0.61
CA LYS A 109 -0.45 6.52 1.70
C LYS A 109 -0.24 7.12 3.09
N ARG A 110 0.77 7.98 3.28
CA ARG A 110 1.01 8.71 4.53
C ARG A 110 1.37 10.16 4.22
N ARG A 111 0.61 11.09 4.79
CA ARG A 111 0.73 12.52 4.49
C ARG A 111 1.95 13.17 5.14
N HIS A 112 2.39 12.65 6.29
CA HIS A 112 3.48 13.21 7.09
C HIS A 112 4.80 13.35 6.33
N GLU A 113 5.24 12.33 5.59
CA GLU A 113 6.44 12.45 4.74
C GLU A 113 6.28 13.52 3.68
N ILE A 114 5.09 13.61 3.07
CA ILE A 114 4.81 14.54 1.98
C ILE A 114 4.91 15.98 2.50
N ILE A 115 4.31 16.25 3.66
CA ILE A 115 4.41 17.54 4.36
C ILE A 115 5.87 17.88 4.66
N LEU A 116 6.61 16.96 5.31
CA LEU A 116 7.99 17.23 5.69
C LEU A 116 8.90 17.48 4.48
N LEU A 117 8.76 16.67 3.42
CA LEU A 117 9.51 16.86 2.18
C LEU A 117 9.15 18.18 1.50
N SER A 118 7.87 18.56 1.50
CA SER A 118 7.41 19.84 0.94
C SER A 118 8.03 21.02 1.68
N MET A 119 8.03 21.00 3.02
CA MET A 119 8.64 22.05 3.84
C MET A 119 10.15 22.15 3.60
N LEU A 120 10.86 21.02 3.53
CA LEU A 120 12.30 20.98 3.26
C LEU A 120 12.67 21.40 1.82
N LEU A 121 11.74 21.31 0.86
CA LEU A 121 11.96 21.83 -0.50
C LEU A 121 11.90 23.36 -0.58
N THR A 122 11.25 23.99 0.39
CA THR A 122 11.12 25.45 0.51
C THR A 122 12.11 26.05 1.51
N GLU A 123 12.43 25.33 2.57
CA GLU A 123 13.24 25.78 3.70
C GLU A 123 14.53 24.95 3.81
N THR A 124 15.61 25.53 4.33
CA THR A 124 16.89 24.81 4.49
C THR A 124 16.85 23.77 5.61
N SER A 125 16.01 24.02 6.62
CA SER A 125 15.83 23.19 7.81
C SER A 125 14.44 23.46 8.35
N VAL A 126 13.84 22.45 8.98
CA VAL A 126 12.51 22.53 9.60
C VAL A 126 12.62 22.05 11.03
N SER A 127 12.21 22.83 12.01
CA SER A 127 12.21 22.37 13.40
C SER A 127 11.13 21.32 13.65
N PHE A 128 11.33 20.47 14.65
CA PHE A 128 10.31 19.49 15.06
C PHE A 128 8.98 20.16 15.44
N GLU A 129 9.04 21.32 16.11
CA GLU A 129 7.85 22.07 16.53
C GLU A 129 7.08 22.65 15.32
N GLU A 130 7.78 23.23 14.34
CA GLU A 130 7.17 23.73 13.11
C GLU A 130 6.53 22.61 12.30
N PHE A 131 7.23 21.47 12.15
CA PHE A 131 6.66 20.29 11.48
C PHE A 131 5.40 19.82 12.20
N LEU A 132 5.44 19.69 13.52
CA LEU A 132 4.29 19.25 14.31
C LEU A 132 3.11 20.21 14.18
N HIS A 133 3.36 21.51 14.18
CA HIS A 133 2.33 22.53 13.99
C HIS A 133 1.61 22.36 12.65
N VAL A 134 2.36 22.21 11.54
CA VAL A 134 1.77 22.03 10.20
C VAL A 134 0.98 20.72 10.12
N VAL A 135 1.48 19.63 10.71
CA VAL A 135 0.77 18.33 10.77
C VAL A 135 -0.57 18.47 11.52
N MET A 136 -0.61 19.25 12.61
CA MET A 136 -1.85 19.53 13.35
C MET A 136 -2.83 20.38 12.55
N GLU A 137 -2.35 21.40 11.83
CA GLU A 137 -3.19 22.25 10.96
C GLU A 137 -3.85 21.44 9.83
N GLU A 138 -3.11 20.48 9.28
CA GLU A 138 -3.59 19.52 8.28
C GLU A 138 -4.48 18.41 8.86
N ARG A 139 -4.74 18.43 10.19
CA ARG A 139 -5.57 17.48 10.94
C ARG A 139 -5.09 16.04 10.85
N CYS A 140 -3.79 15.83 10.72
CA CYS A 140 -3.21 14.51 10.72
C CYS A 140 -2.85 14.05 12.15
N SER A 141 -2.70 12.74 12.35
CA SER A 141 -2.31 12.20 13.65
C SER A 141 -0.94 12.73 14.09
N THR A 142 -0.78 13.01 15.38
CA THR A 142 0.47 13.50 15.97
C THR A 142 1.04 12.55 17.03
N ASP A 143 0.70 11.26 16.95
CA ASP A 143 1.27 10.26 17.86
C ASP A 143 2.78 10.12 17.65
N SER A 144 3.49 9.89 18.76
CA SER A 144 4.95 9.81 18.75
C SER A 144 5.46 8.67 17.86
N GLU A 145 4.74 7.56 17.81
CA GLU A 145 5.10 6.36 17.07
C GLU A 145 5.07 6.59 15.56
N THR A 146 4.10 7.36 15.06
CA THR A 146 4.03 7.79 13.66
C THR A 146 5.15 8.76 13.33
N LEU A 147 5.43 9.75 14.17
CA LEU A 147 6.53 10.71 13.93
C LEU A 147 7.89 10.00 13.91
N GLU A 148 8.11 9.01 14.78
CA GLU A 148 9.31 8.18 14.76
C GLU A 148 9.34 7.24 13.54
N SER A 149 8.19 6.77 13.06
CA SER A 149 8.09 5.98 11.82
C SER A 149 8.46 6.82 10.58
N VAL A 150 8.07 8.10 10.53
CA VAL A 150 8.47 9.04 9.48
C VAL A 150 9.98 9.21 9.45
N LYS A 151 10.63 9.40 10.60
CA LYS A 151 12.09 9.46 10.73
C LYS A 151 12.74 8.19 10.17
N ARG A 152 12.29 7.01 10.61
CA ARG A 152 12.84 5.71 10.16
C ARG A 152 12.67 5.44 8.67
N VAL A 153 11.63 5.97 8.05
CA VAL A 153 11.41 5.83 6.61
C VAL A 153 12.34 6.75 5.83
N LEU A 154 12.45 8.02 6.23
CA LEU A 154 13.26 8.99 5.50
C LEU A 154 14.77 8.84 5.76
N ASP A 155 15.18 8.25 6.89
CA ASP A 155 16.56 7.87 7.17
C ASP A 155 16.95 6.46 6.66
N LEU A 156 15.99 5.74 6.07
CA LEU A 156 16.08 4.39 5.52
C LEU A 156 16.23 3.24 6.53
N SER A 157 16.25 3.50 7.84
CA SER A 157 16.41 2.47 8.88
C SER A 157 15.24 1.50 8.99
N PHE A 158 14.05 1.88 8.54
CA PHE A 158 12.88 0.99 8.44
C PHE A 158 13.09 -0.15 7.43
N PHE A 159 13.78 0.12 6.32
CA PHE A 159 13.84 -0.82 5.20
C PHE A 159 14.86 -1.94 5.43
N THR A 160 14.58 -3.12 4.89
CA THR A 160 15.54 -4.24 4.88
C THR A 160 16.73 -3.97 3.96
N GLU A 161 17.85 -4.69 4.17
CA GLU A 161 19.06 -4.55 3.33
C GLU A 161 18.80 -4.74 1.82
N PRO A 162 18.00 -5.72 1.36
CA PRO A 162 17.68 -5.85 -0.07
C PRO A 162 16.95 -4.64 -0.65
N THR A 163 16.09 -4.00 0.14
CA THR A 163 15.37 -2.78 -0.27
C THR A 163 16.32 -1.58 -0.28
N ARG A 164 17.16 -1.42 0.75
CA ARG A 164 18.19 -0.35 0.79
C ARG A 164 19.17 -0.44 -0.37
N LYS A 165 19.54 -1.63 -0.85
CA LYS A 165 20.35 -1.75 -2.08
C LYS A 165 19.73 -1.06 -3.31
N LYS A 166 18.40 -1.02 -3.41
CA LYS A 166 17.67 -0.31 -4.46
C LYS A 166 17.54 1.19 -4.17
N TYR A 167 17.31 1.56 -2.90
CA TYR A 167 17.09 2.95 -2.46
C TYR A 167 18.39 3.73 -2.23
N GLY A 168 19.53 3.04 -2.16
CA GLY A 168 20.77 3.57 -1.62
C GLY A 168 20.89 3.41 -0.12
N ASP A 169 22.09 3.67 0.39
CA ASP A 169 22.41 3.64 1.83
C ASP A 169 22.56 5.07 2.41
N THR A 170 22.13 6.08 1.66
CA THR A 170 22.20 7.48 2.07
C THR A 170 20.80 7.97 2.44
N PRO A 171 20.60 8.46 3.68
CA PRO A 171 19.35 9.07 4.12
C PRO A 171 18.83 10.14 3.17
N ILE A 172 17.51 10.30 3.08
CA ILE A 172 16.88 11.46 2.42
C ILE A 172 16.92 12.65 3.38
N VAL A 173 16.43 12.44 4.60
CA VAL A 173 16.34 13.43 5.66
C VAL A 173 17.10 12.93 6.88
N VAL A 174 17.74 13.84 7.59
CA VAL A 174 18.38 13.61 8.89
C VAL A 174 17.67 14.43 9.96
N PHE A 175 17.58 13.88 11.17
CA PHE A 175 17.09 14.57 12.36
C PHE A 175 18.27 14.83 13.30
N THR A 176 18.54 16.09 13.65
CA THR A 176 19.72 16.47 14.44
C THR A 176 19.43 16.55 15.93
N ASP A 177 20.49 16.63 16.74
CA ASP A 177 20.39 16.79 18.19
C ASP A 177 19.71 18.12 18.58
N GLU A 178 19.77 19.13 17.71
CA GLU A 178 19.06 20.42 17.85
C GLU A 178 17.57 20.35 17.46
N GLN A 179 17.00 19.15 17.33
CA GLN A 179 15.59 18.92 16.98
C GLN A 179 15.20 19.51 15.62
N GLN A 180 16.11 19.45 14.64
CA GLN A 180 15.90 19.95 13.28
C GLN A 180 15.87 18.79 12.29
N PHE A 181 14.96 18.88 11.32
CA PHE A 181 14.99 18.10 10.10
C PHE A 181 15.78 18.85 9.03
N LEU A 182 16.66 18.13 8.33
CA LEU A 182 17.38 18.65 7.17
C LEU A 182 17.45 17.59 6.10
N PHE A 183 17.49 17.98 4.82
CA PHE A 183 17.96 17.07 3.79
C PHE A 183 19.40 16.63 4.10
N HIS A 184 19.67 15.34 3.94
CA HIS A 184 21.04 14.83 4.02
C HIS A 184 21.95 15.60 3.04
N SER A 185 23.22 15.80 3.39
CA SER A 185 24.15 16.65 2.62
C SER A 185 24.22 16.28 1.13
N ALA A 186 24.25 14.98 0.82
CA ALA A 186 24.22 14.49 -0.56
C ALA A 186 22.89 14.80 -1.29
N MET A 187 21.74 14.71 -0.60
CA MET A 187 20.43 15.08 -1.16
C MET A 187 20.37 16.59 -1.43
N SER A 188 20.79 17.40 -0.45
CA SER A 188 20.87 18.85 -0.59
C SER A 188 21.77 19.27 -1.75
N HIS A 189 22.94 18.63 -1.90
CA HIS A 189 23.83 18.87 -3.03
C HIS A 189 23.17 18.53 -4.38
N SER A 190 22.47 17.38 -4.49
CA SER A 190 21.74 17.02 -5.71
C SER A 190 20.65 18.03 -6.06
N ILE A 191 19.87 18.48 -5.08
CA ILE A 191 18.82 19.49 -5.27
C ILE A 191 19.39 20.83 -5.76
N GLN A 192 20.55 21.25 -5.23
CA GLN A 192 21.17 22.53 -5.59
C GLN A 192 21.94 22.49 -6.92
N SER A 193 22.59 21.36 -7.22
CA SER A 193 23.44 21.23 -8.41
C SER A 193 22.69 20.79 -9.66
N ASN A 194 21.53 20.15 -9.51
CA ASN A 194 20.76 19.59 -10.62
C ASN A 194 19.30 20.07 -10.59
N VAL A 195 19.01 21.11 -11.38
CA VAL A 195 17.66 21.70 -11.48
C VAL A 195 16.62 20.66 -11.91
N TYR A 196 16.96 19.78 -12.86
CA TYR A 196 16.04 18.75 -13.33
C TYR A 196 15.70 17.72 -12.25
N PHE A 197 16.67 17.35 -11.41
CA PHE A 197 16.41 16.49 -10.25
C PHE A 197 15.43 17.17 -9.27
N ARG A 198 15.65 18.45 -8.96
CA ARG A 198 14.75 19.24 -8.10
C ARG A 198 13.33 19.32 -8.68
N GLU A 199 13.18 19.50 -9.99
CA GLU A 199 11.88 19.55 -10.67
C GLU A 199 11.14 18.21 -10.55
N ILE A 200 11.79 17.08 -10.85
CA ILE A 200 11.16 15.75 -10.70
C ILE A 200 10.79 15.47 -9.24
N LEU A 201 11.66 15.82 -8.31
CA LEU A 201 11.41 15.65 -6.88
C LEU A 201 10.19 16.45 -6.42
N THR A 202 10.08 17.70 -6.88
CA THR A 202 8.94 18.58 -6.57
C THR A 202 7.64 18.02 -7.16
N ASP A 203 7.69 17.52 -8.40
CA ASP A 203 6.56 16.88 -9.07
C ASP A 203 6.10 15.60 -8.34
N ILE A 204 7.03 14.77 -7.82
CA ILE A 204 6.67 13.63 -6.97
C ILE A 204 5.90 14.07 -5.72
N VAL A 205 6.36 15.12 -5.03
CA VAL A 205 5.73 15.62 -3.80
C VAL A 205 4.34 16.20 -4.11
N GLN A 206 4.19 16.95 -5.21
CA GLN A 206 2.90 17.49 -5.65
C GLN A 206 1.92 16.38 -6.03
N ALA A 207 2.36 15.41 -6.83
CA ALA A 207 1.55 14.25 -7.20
C ALA A 207 1.17 13.42 -5.98
N ALA A 208 2.07 13.27 -5.00
CA ALA A 208 1.78 12.59 -3.75
C ALA A 208 0.69 13.31 -2.95
N PHE A 209 0.70 14.65 -2.87
CA PHE A 209 -0.40 15.41 -2.23
C PHE A 209 -1.74 15.16 -2.93
N TYR A 210 -1.77 15.23 -4.27
CA TYR A 210 -2.98 14.97 -5.05
C TYR A 210 -3.51 13.55 -4.80
N ILE A 211 -2.63 12.54 -4.84
CA ILE A 211 -3.00 11.15 -4.58
C ILE A 211 -3.44 10.96 -3.12
N ASN A 212 -2.85 11.70 -2.18
CA ASN A 212 -3.16 11.61 -0.76
C ASN A 212 -4.58 12.10 -0.42
N GLU A 213 -5.24 12.92 -1.24
CA GLU A 213 -6.61 13.41 -0.99
C GLU A 213 -7.64 12.29 -0.74
N GLN A 214 -7.35 11.07 -1.22
CA GLN A 214 -8.19 9.91 -1.02
C GLN A 214 -7.95 9.16 0.30
N TYR A 215 -6.93 9.56 1.07
CA TYR A 215 -6.52 8.96 2.33
C TYR A 215 -6.80 9.91 3.49
N ASP A 216 -7.28 9.36 4.60
CA ASP A 216 -7.40 10.09 5.85
C ASP A 216 -6.05 10.03 6.60
N CYS A 217 -5.44 11.18 6.85
CA CYS A 217 -4.16 11.25 7.56
C CYS A 217 -4.28 11.28 9.09
N ASN A 218 -5.52 11.37 9.62
CA ASN A 218 -5.80 11.18 11.04
C ASN A 218 -5.85 9.70 11.43
N GLU A 219 -6.05 8.82 10.46
CA GLU A 219 -6.05 7.36 10.63
C GLU A 219 -4.79 6.74 10.04
N GLN A 220 -4.28 5.67 10.67
CA GLN A 220 -3.13 4.93 10.11
C GLN A 220 -3.48 4.25 8.78
N LEU A 221 -4.73 3.81 8.62
CA LEU A 221 -5.22 3.09 7.45
C LEU A 221 -6.64 3.56 7.11
N THR A 222 -6.85 3.98 5.88
CA THR A 222 -8.16 4.40 5.37
C THR A 222 -8.95 3.18 4.89
N LEU A 223 -10.20 3.06 5.32
CA LEU A 223 -11.09 1.97 4.92
C LEU A 223 -11.19 1.86 3.39
N TYR A 224 -11.22 0.62 2.90
CA TYR A 224 -11.41 0.23 1.50
C TYR A 224 -10.31 0.66 0.53
N LYS A 225 -9.20 1.22 1.04
CA LYS A 225 -7.99 1.42 0.25
C LYS A 225 -7.11 0.18 0.23
N LYS A 226 -6.23 0.11 -0.76
CA LYS A 226 -5.34 -1.02 -1.00
C LYS A 226 -3.98 -0.83 -0.33
N TYR A 227 -3.53 -1.86 0.36
CA TYR A 227 -2.27 -1.88 1.08
C TYR A 227 -1.53 -3.19 0.86
N SER A 228 -0.22 -3.09 0.68
CA SER A 228 0.68 -4.24 0.74
C SER A 228 1.04 -4.57 2.19
N ARG A 229 1.64 -5.74 2.40
CA ARG A 229 2.22 -6.11 3.72
C ARG A 229 3.30 -5.15 4.20
N LYS A 230 4.06 -4.56 3.27
CA LYS A 230 5.06 -3.54 3.61
C LYS A 230 4.37 -2.25 4.09
N ASP A 231 3.29 -1.86 3.43
CA ASP A 231 2.50 -0.71 3.85
C ASP A 231 1.90 -0.93 5.24
N SER A 232 1.38 -2.12 5.54
CA SER A 232 0.89 -2.41 6.89
C SER A 232 1.99 -2.30 7.95
N CYS A 233 3.21 -2.80 7.69
CA CYS A 233 4.34 -2.59 8.61
C CYS A 233 4.62 -1.09 8.82
N LYS A 234 4.68 -0.31 7.74
CA LYS A 234 5.02 1.12 7.76
C LYS A 234 3.98 1.95 8.50
N LEU A 235 2.71 1.77 8.14
CA LEU A 235 1.58 2.58 8.60
C LEU A 235 1.10 2.21 10.01
N LEU A 236 1.27 0.94 10.41
CA LEU A 236 1.05 0.49 11.79
C LEU A 236 2.27 0.74 12.70
N ASN A 237 3.19 1.61 12.27
CA ASN A 237 4.35 2.07 13.02
C ASN A 237 5.34 0.98 13.49
N TRP A 238 5.45 -0.14 12.77
CA TRP A 238 6.46 -1.16 13.08
C TRP A 238 7.88 -0.59 12.92
N PHE A 239 8.84 -1.14 13.67
CA PHE A 239 10.20 -0.61 13.65
C PHE A 239 10.96 -0.93 12.37
N SER A 240 10.59 -2.00 11.66
CA SER A 240 11.20 -2.38 10.39
C SER A 240 10.21 -3.10 9.46
N ASP A 241 10.57 -3.15 8.19
CA ASP A 241 9.87 -3.91 7.16
C ASP A 241 10.03 -5.43 7.41
N GLU A 242 9.03 -6.02 8.04
CA GLU A 242 8.94 -7.46 8.30
C GLU A 242 7.97 -8.17 7.34
N SER A 243 7.60 -7.53 6.22
CA SER A 243 6.56 -8.00 5.29
C SER A 243 6.83 -9.40 4.74
N SER A 244 8.09 -9.76 4.52
CA SER A 244 8.51 -11.08 4.02
C SER A 244 8.24 -12.23 5.00
N THR A 245 8.10 -11.93 6.29
CA THR A 245 7.87 -12.92 7.35
C THR A 245 6.46 -12.83 7.95
N MET A 246 5.61 -11.96 7.41
CA MET A 246 4.26 -11.73 7.91
C MET A 246 3.29 -12.84 7.46
N TYR A 247 3.46 -13.39 6.26
CA TYR A 247 2.57 -14.43 5.71
C TYR A 247 1.08 -14.01 5.76
N GLY A 248 0.20 -14.85 6.34
CA GLY A 248 -1.22 -14.54 6.51
C GLY A 248 -1.52 -13.63 7.70
N TYR A 249 -0.69 -13.60 8.74
CA TYR A 249 -0.86 -12.71 9.88
C TYR A 249 0.38 -12.73 10.79
N LYS A 250 0.56 -11.65 11.55
CA LYS A 250 1.62 -11.56 12.55
C LYS A 250 1.30 -10.50 13.59
N THR A 251 1.26 -10.89 14.86
CA THR A 251 1.04 -9.96 15.98
C THR A 251 2.35 -9.32 16.41
N LYS A 252 2.40 -7.99 16.45
CA LYS A 252 3.54 -7.21 16.98
C LYS A 252 3.11 -5.77 17.31
N TYR A 253 3.76 -5.15 18.29
CA TYR A 253 3.55 -3.73 18.63
C TYR A 253 2.06 -3.36 18.82
N LYS A 254 1.31 -4.19 19.56
CA LYS A 254 -0.14 -3.98 19.80
C LYS A 254 -1.02 -3.96 18.53
N THR A 255 -0.50 -4.54 17.44
CA THR A 255 -1.24 -4.70 16.19
C THR A 255 -1.13 -6.14 15.68
N CYS A 256 -2.13 -6.59 14.95
CA CYS A 256 -2.10 -7.85 14.22
C CYS A 256 -2.76 -7.65 12.84
N PRO A 257 -1.98 -7.30 11.81
CA PRO A 257 -2.48 -7.35 10.45
C PRO A 257 -2.75 -8.79 10.03
N ILE A 258 -3.95 -9.03 9.49
CA ILE A 258 -4.46 -10.31 9.00
C ILE A 258 -4.77 -10.14 7.50
N PHE A 259 -4.08 -10.91 6.66
CA PHE A 259 -4.20 -10.91 5.22
C PHE A 259 -4.92 -12.17 4.73
N VAL A 260 -6.06 -11.97 4.08
CA VAL A 260 -6.93 -13.03 3.58
C VAL A 260 -7.02 -12.96 2.06
N THR A 261 -6.80 -14.10 1.39
CA THR A 261 -7.14 -14.26 -0.02
C THR A 261 -8.45 -15.05 -0.10
N TYR A 262 -9.53 -14.39 -0.50
CA TYR A 262 -10.89 -14.92 -0.49
C TYR A 262 -11.16 -15.80 -1.72
N HIS A 263 -10.83 -17.09 -1.64
CA HIS A 263 -11.05 -18.03 -2.74
C HIS A 263 -12.44 -18.66 -2.67
N LYS A 264 -13.30 -18.35 -3.65
CA LYS A 264 -14.61 -19.00 -3.81
C LYS A 264 -14.67 -19.75 -5.14
N HIS A 265 -13.79 -20.72 -5.35
CA HIS A 265 -13.88 -21.66 -6.49
C HIS A 265 -13.38 -23.07 -6.14
N GLU A 266 -14.21 -24.06 -6.50
CA GLU A 266 -13.93 -25.50 -6.50
C GLU A 266 -12.80 -25.82 -7.48
N GLY A 267 -11.60 -26.20 -7.01
CA GLY A 267 -10.56 -26.72 -7.90
C GLY A 267 -9.10 -26.45 -7.58
N VAL A 268 -8.75 -25.90 -6.41
CA VAL A 268 -7.33 -25.70 -6.00
C VAL A 268 -6.93 -26.74 -4.95
N GLU A 269 -5.65 -27.13 -5.00
CA GLU A 269 -4.96 -28.15 -4.19
C GLU A 269 -5.50 -28.29 -2.76
N ALA A 270 -5.72 -29.54 -2.33
CA ALA A 270 -6.29 -29.92 -1.03
C ALA A 270 -5.55 -29.35 0.21
N SER A 271 -4.37 -28.75 0.01
CA SER A 271 -3.53 -28.14 1.05
C SER A 271 -3.85 -26.70 1.43
N THR A 272 -4.77 -26.05 0.72
CA THR A 272 -5.10 -24.61 0.88
C THR A 272 -6.60 -24.38 0.98
N ASN A 273 -7.35 -25.40 1.42
CA ASN A 273 -8.79 -25.29 1.66
C ASN A 273 -9.06 -24.54 2.98
N TYR A 274 -8.47 -23.36 3.13
CA TYR A 274 -8.83 -22.44 4.19
C TYR A 274 -10.25 -21.95 3.89
N GLN A 275 -11.15 -22.15 4.86
CA GLN A 275 -12.56 -21.80 4.74
C GLN A 275 -12.75 -20.34 5.18
N GLU A 276 -12.01 -19.39 4.60
CA GLU A 276 -12.34 -17.99 4.83
C GLU A 276 -13.68 -17.68 4.16
N GLU A 277 -14.66 -17.36 4.98
CA GLU A 277 -16.04 -17.17 4.53
C GLU A 277 -16.66 -16.00 5.28
N PHE A 278 -17.22 -15.05 4.54
CA PHE A 278 -18.11 -14.08 5.15
C PHE A 278 -19.42 -14.76 5.53
N ILE A 279 -19.70 -14.84 6.83
CA ILE A 279 -20.99 -15.29 7.37
C ILE A 279 -22.03 -14.17 7.20
N SER A 280 -21.60 -12.92 7.37
CA SER A 280 -22.37 -11.70 7.15
C SER A 280 -21.40 -10.58 6.75
N PRO A 281 -21.89 -9.38 6.35
CA PRO A 281 -21.02 -8.25 5.98
C PRO A 281 -20.10 -7.74 7.10
N ASP A 282 -20.31 -8.14 8.35
CA ASP A 282 -19.54 -7.80 9.54
C ASP A 282 -18.86 -9.02 10.20
N VAL A 283 -19.13 -10.25 9.76
CA VAL A 283 -18.56 -11.46 10.37
C VAL A 283 -17.80 -12.27 9.34
N LEU A 284 -16.48 -12.36 9.53
CA LEU A 284 -15.57 -13.16 8.71
C LEU A 284 -15.13 -14.39 9.50
N LYS A 285 -15.47 -15.58 8.99
CA LYS A 285 -14.85 -16.82 9.44
C LYS A 285 -13.41 -16.82 8.93
N TRP A 286 -12.46 -16.96 9.85
CA TRP A 286 -11.04 -16.92 9.58
C TRP A 286 -10.33 -18.16 10.14
N SER A 287 -9.25 -18.55 9.49
CA SER A 287 -8.46 -19.73 9.86
C SER A 287 -7.00 -19.35 10.10
N THR A 288 -6.40 -19.93 11.13
CA THR A 288 -4.97 -19.74 11.40
C THR A 288 -4.12 -20.41 10.32
N ARG A 289 -2.81 -20.14 10.34
CA ARG A 289 -1.85 -20.93 9.56
C ARG A 289 -1.92 -22.39 9.98
N SER A 290 -1.57 -23.29 9.06
CA SER A 290 -1.48 -24.72 9.36
C SER A 290 -0.51 -25.04 10.51
N ARG A 291 -0.70 -26.20 11.13
CA ARG A 291 0.07 -26.71 12.28
C ARG A 291 -0.04 -25.79 13.49
N ARG A 292 -1.25 -25.31 13.73
CA ARG A 292 -1.62 -24.49 14.89
C ARG A 292 -2.77 -25.11 15.65
N THR A 293 -2.74 -24.86 16.94
CA THR A 293 -3.72 -25.36 17.90
C THR A 293 -4.21 -24.22 18.78
N LEU A 294 -5.30 -24.45 19.50
CA LEU A 294 -5.80 -23.50 20.50
C LEU A 294 -4.74 -23.15 21.56
N GLU A 295 -3.79 -24.06 21.82
CA GLU A 295 -2.68 -23.87 22.76
C GLU A 295 -1.49 -23.10 22.18
N SER A 296 -1.46 -22.85 20.86
CA SER A 296 -0.35 -22.12 20.24
C SER A 296 -0.34 -20.66 20.72
N ASP A 297 0.81 -20.17 21.21
CA ASP A 297 0.93 -18.81 21.78
C ASP A 297 0.38 -17.72 20.86
N GLU A 298 0.69 -17.80 19.56
CA GLU A 298 0.19 -16.84 18.56
C GLU A 298 -1.34 -16.87 18.41
N VAL A 299 -1.96 -18.05 18.55
CA VAL A 299 -3.41 -18.22 18.45
C VAL A 299 -4.08 -17.70 19.70
N ARG A 300 -3.55 -18.03 20.89
CA ARG A 300 -4.03 -17.49 22.16
C ARG A 300 -3.95 -15.96 22.19
N THR A 301 -2.85 -15.40 21.70
CA THR A 301 -2.67 -13.95 21.60
C THR A 301 -3.76 -13.29 20.74
N ILE A 302 -4.18 -13.94 19.63
CA ILE A 302 -5.25 -13.41 18.77
C ILE A 302 -6.63 -13.60 19.41
N ILE A 303 -6.90 -14.76 20.02
CA ILE A 303 -8.17 -15.01 20.73
C ILE A 303 -8.35 -14.00 21.88
N GLN A 304 -7.27 -13.64 22.57
CA GLN A 304 -7.26 -12.69 23.68
C GLN A 304 -6.91 -11.25 23.26
N ALA A 305 -7.05 -10.92 21.96
CA ALA A 305 -6.57 -9.64 21.44
C ALA A 305 -7.21 -8.44 22.14
N ASP A 306 -8.52 -8.48 22.40
CA ASP A 306 -9.23 -7.40 23.11
C ASP A 306 -8.73 -7.21 24.54
N GLU A 307 -8.48 -8.31 25.28
CA GLU A 307 -7.94 -8.27 26.65
C GLU A 307 -6.51 -7.73 26.68
N LEU A 308 -5.74 -7.99 25.63
CA LEU A 308 -4.35 -7.59 25.49
C LEU A 308 -4.17 -6.23 24.80
N ASP A 309 -5.26 -5.54 24.46
CA ASP A 309 -5.27 -4.27 23.74
C ASP A 309 -4.51 -4.36 22.40
N ILE A 310 -4.81 -5.40 21.62
CA ILE A 310 -4.19 -5.67 20.32
C ILE A 310 -5.23 -5.41 19.23
N ASN A 311 -4.94 -4.43 18.38
CA ASN A 311 -5.80 -4.11 17.24
C ASN A 311 -5.61 -5.16 16.13
N LEU A 312 -6.66 -5.94 15.82
CA LEU A 312 -6.64 -6.81 14.63
C LEU A 312 -7.03 -5.99 13.41
N HIS A 313 -6.17 -5.93 12.39
CA HIS A 313 -6.43 -5.18 11.16
C HIS A 313 -6.65 -6.16 10.00
N VAL A 314 -7.82 -6.14 9.37
CA VAL A 314 -8.16 -7.14 8.34
C VAL A 314 -7.98 -6.56 6.94
N PHE A 315 -7.22 -7.30 6.13
CA PHE A 315 -6.92 -7.01 4.73
C PHE A 315 -7.37 -8.18 3.87
N ILE A 316 -8.11 -7.91 2.81
CA ILE A 316 -8.68 -8.95 1.94
C ILE A 316 -8.49 -8.66 0.46
N LYS A 317 -8.24 -9.70 -0.32
CA LYS A 317 -8.28 -9.64 -1.79
C LYS A 317 -9.04 -10.86 -2.31
N LYS A 318 -9.50 -10.82 -3.55
CA LYS A 318 -10.28 -11.92 -4.11
C LYS A 318 -9.40 -13.05 -4.62
N ASP A 319 -8.27 -12.72 -5.23
CA ASP A 319 -7.40 -13.70 -5.87
C ASP A 319 -5.94 -13.26 -5.82
N ASP A 320 -5.02 -14.22 -5.90
CA ASP A 320 -3.60 -13.93 -5.96
C ASP A 320 -3.17 -13.20 -7.24
N ALA A 321 -3.95 -13.32 -8.33
CA ALA A 321 -3.73 -12.59 -9.57
C ALA A 321 -3.97 -11.08 -9.46
N GLU A 322 -4.63 -10.59 -8.39
CA GLU A 322 -4.87 -9.15 -8.17
C GLU A 322 -3.64 -8.37 -7.71
N GLY A 323 -2.49 -9.04 -7.58
CA GLY A 323 -1.23 -8.44 -7.17
C GLY A 323 -0.93 -8.62 -5.69
N SER A 324 -0.03 -7.77 -5.19
CA SER A 324 0.51 -7.85 -3.83
C SER A 324 -0.29 -7.06 -2.79
N GLU A 325 -1.24 -6.24 -3.22
CA GLU A 325 -2.04 -5.38 -2.36
C GLU A 325 -3.42 -5.98 -2.04
N PHE A 326 -3.96 -5.61 -0.89
CA PHE A 326 -5.22 -6.10 -0.34
C PHE A 326 -6.07 -4.91 0.08
N TYR A 327 -7.39 -5.02 -0.07
CA TYR A 327 -8.32 -4.02 0.48
C TYR A 327 -8.32 -4.09 2.00
N TYR A 328 -8.08 -2.96 2.67
CA TYR A 328 -8.28 -2.86 4.11
C TYR A 328 -9.77 -2.74 4.41
N ILE A 329 -10.31 -3.64 5.24
CA ILE A 329 -11.74 -3.66 5.60
C ILE A 329 -12.00 -3.29 7.06
N GLY A 330 -11.01 -2.72 7.73
CA GLY A 330 -11.14 -2.19 9.08
C GLY A 330 -10.53 -3.06 10.16
N LYS A 331 -10.76 -2.63 11.40
CA LYS A 331 -10.41 -3.38 12.60
C LYS A 331 -11.45 -4.46 12.89
N ALA A 332 -11.05 -5.48 13.63
CA ALA A 332 -11.91 -6.57 14.02
C ALA A 332 -11.66 -7.02 15.46
N HIS A 333 -12.69 -7.58 16.07
CA HIS A 333 -12.63 -8.26 17.36
C HIS A 333 -12.70 -9.78 17.14
N PRO A 334 -11.86 -10.58 17.82
CA PRO A 334 -12.03 -12.03 17.80
C PRO A 334 -13.33 -12.40 18.54
N ASP A 335 -13.99 -13.47 18.12
CA ASP A 335 -15.03 -14.13 18.92
C ASP A 335 -14.42 -15.39 19.58
N PRO A 336 -14.02 -15.33 20.87
CA PRO A 336 -13.40 -16.46 21.54
C PRO A 336 -14.29 -17.69 21.63
N GLN A 337 -15.62 -17.52 21.64
CA GLN A 337 -16.56 -18.65 21.75
C GLN A 337 -16.67 -19.44 20.45
N SER A 338 -16.38 -18.79 19.32
CA SER A 338 -16.33 -19.44 18.01
C SER A 338 -15.02 -20.20 17.74
N ALA A 339 -14.00 -20.03 18.59
CA ALA A 339 -12.69 -20.62 18.38
C ALA A 339 -12.74 -22.14 18.55
N ILE A 340 -12.55 -22.87 17.45
CA ILE A 340 -12.58 -24.33 17.41
C ILE A 340 -11.33 -24.92 16.79
N GLN A 341 -10.85 -26.01 17.39
CA GLN A 341 -9.78 -26.82 16.81
C GLN A 341 -10.33 -27.60 15.61
N GLY A 342 -9.73 -27.37 14.44
CA GLY A 342 -10.01 -28.08 13.20
C GLY A 342 -8.80 -28.83 12.66
N THR A 343 -9.01 -29.48 11.52
CA THR A 343 -7.97 -30.11 10.71
C THR A 343 -8.16 -29.75 9.24
N MET A 344 -7.06 -29.68 8.51
CA MET A 344 -7.04 -29.57 7.05
C MET A 344 -6.08 -30.63 6.48
N LEU A 345 -6.19 -30.94 5.19
CA LEU A 345 -5.22 -31.82 4.53
C LEU A 345 -4.02 -30.98 4.08
N ASP A 346 -2.83 -31.56 4.04
CA ASP A 346 -1.64 -30.97 3.42
C ASP A 346 -1.48 -31.45 1.96
N LYS A 347 -0.40 -31.04 1.29
CA LYS A 347 -0.13 -31.42 -0.12
C LYS A 347 0.06 -32.92 -0.32
N ASN A 348 0.37 -33.65 0.75
CA ASN A 348 0.57 -35.09 0.77
C ASN A 348 -0.65 -35.85 1.29
N GLY A 349 -1.78 -35.16 1.52
CA GLY A 349 -3.00 -35.75 2.10
C GLY A 349 -2.89 -36.05 3.60
N GLN A 350 -1.89 -35.50 4.31
CA GLN A 350 -1.77 -35.64 5.75
C GLN A 350 -2.67 -34.63 6.46
N SER A 351 -3.41 -35.09 7.47
CA SER A 351 -4.19 -34.21 8.35
C SER A 351 -3.26 -33.35 9.22
N ILE A 352 -3.36 -32.02 9.08
CA ILE A 352 -2.63 -31.02 9.85
C ILE A 352 -3.60 -30.16 10.66
N SER A 353 -3.19 -29.72 11.84
CA SER A 353 -4.04 -28.92 12.74
C SER A 353 -4.21 -27.48 12.25
N VAL A 354 -5.40 -26.93 12.45
CA VAL A 354 -5.76 -25.52 12.18
C VAL A 354 -6.76 -25.06 13.23
N VAL A 355 -6.85 -23.77 13.51
CA VAL A 355 -7.91 -23.20 14.35
C VAL A 355 -8.79 -22.31 13.49
N HIS A 356 -10.10 -22.46 13.63
CA HIS A 356 -11.09 -21.59 13.01
C HIS A 356 -11.71 -20.70 14.08
N MET A 357 -11.95 -19.43 13.76
CA MET A 357 -12.69 -18.50 14.62
C MET A 357 -13.35 -17.43 13.75
N ASN A 358 -14.36 -16.76 14.30
CA ASN A 358 -14.97 -15.61 13.68
C ASN A 358 -14.24 -14.34 14.11
N LEU A 359 -14.06 -13.43 13.15
CA LEU A 359 -13.64 -12.05 13.37
C LEU A 359 -14.85 -11.16 13.11
N ILE A 360 -15.19 -10.33 14.10
CA ILE A 360 -16.31 -9.38 14.06
C ILE A 360 -15.73 -8.01 13.69
N LEU A 361 -16.04 -7.51 12.50
CA LEU A 361 -15.56 -6.22 12.01
C LEU A 361 -16.24 -5.06 12.75
N GLU A 362 -15.49 -4.00 13.08
CA GLU A 362 -16.05 -2.78 13.67
C GLU A 362 -17.00 -2.04 12.71
N HIS A 363 -16.82 -2.23 11.41
CA HIS A 363 -17.64 -1.66 10.36
C HIS A 363 -18.12 -2.74 9.38
N LEU A 364 -19.39 -2.65 8.99
CA LEU A 364 -19.92 -3.45 7.90
C LEU A 364 -19.13 -3.18 6.62
N VAL A 365 -18.66 -4.24 5.95
CA VAL A 365 -18.02 -4.10 4.64
C VAL A 365 -18.99 -3.42 3.68
N GLU A 366 -18.54 -2.35 3.03
CA GLU A 366 -19.36 -1.61 2.07
C GLU A 366 -19.97 -2.57 1.05
N GLY A 367 -21.29 -2.47 0.83
CA GLY A 367 -22.02 -3.44 0.01
C GLY A 367 -21.48 -3.62 -1.42
N LYS A 368 -20.76 -2.63 -1.97
CA LYS A 368 -20.07 -2.76 -3.27
C LYS A 368 -18.86 -3.68 -3.18
N LEU A 369 -17.98 -3.43 -2.22
CA LEU A 369 -16.79 -4.25 -1.98
C LEU A 369 -17.18 -5.66 -1.53
N TYR A 370 -18.19 -5.79 -0.67
CA TYR A 370 -18.70 -7.08 -0.24
C TYR A 370 -19.17 -7.95 -1.42
N LYS A 371 -19.96 -7.39 -2.34
CA LYS A 371 -20.40 -8.07 -3.58
C LYS A 371 -19.29 -8.34 -4.59
N TYR A 372 -18.20 -7.59 -4.52
CA TYR A 372 -17.02 -7.82 -5.34
C TYR A 372 -16.23 -9.03 -4.84
N LEU A 373 -16.04 -9.09 -3.51
CA LEU A 373 -15.31 -10.15 -2.83
C LEU A 373 -16.07 -11.48 -2.86
N THR A 374 -17.36 -11.47 -2.54
CA THR A 374 -18.24 -12.66 -2.44
C THR A 374 -18.84 -13.13 -3.76
#